data_AF-A0A2S8WUS8-F1
#
_entry.id   AF-A0A2S8WUS8-F1
#
_cell.length_a   1.000
_cell.length_b   1.000
_cell.length_c   1.000
_cell.angle_alpha   90.00
_cell.angle_beta   90.00
_cell.angle_gamma   90.00
#
_symmetry.space_group_name_H-M   'P 1'
#
loop_
_entity.id
_entity.type
_entity.pdbx_description
1 polymer ?
#
loop_
_entity_poly.entity_id
_entity_poly.type
_entity_poly.pdbx_seq_one_letter_code
_entity_poly.pdbx_strand_id
1 'polypeptide(L)' 'MRAFDPNFNAEAVLATHPVFAEATAQQVDAVLAGLAGYFIDVARTVAPVGLPTVRAFQKQQGDAVIKWLKERL' A
#
# COMPACT_ATOMS: atom_id res chain seq x y z
N MET A 1 12.63 8.79 -9.78
CA MET A 1 11.50 8.15 -9.06
C MET A 1 11.19 9.02 -7.85
N ARG A 2 10.11 9.83 -7.89
CA ARG A 2 9.79 10.84 -6.86
C ARG A 2 9.19 10.26 -5.57
N ALA A 3 8.87 8.96 -5.54
CA ALA A 3 8.24 8.28 -4.41
C ALA A 3 9.11 8.16 -3.15
N PHE A 4 10.42 8.45 -3.23
CA PHE A 4 11.32 8.45 -2.06
C PHE A 4 11.60 9.86 -1.52
N ASP A 5 11.01 10.89 -2.11
CA ASP A 5 11.10 12.26 -1.58
C ASP A 5 10.20 12.36 -0.33
N PRO A 6 10.74 12.72 0.84
CA PRO A 6 9.96 12.88 2.07
C PRO A 6 8.90 13.98 1.97
N ASN A 7 8.99 14.87 0.98
CA ASN A 7 8.01 15.93 0.71
C ASN A 7 7.00 15.54 -0.38
N PHE A 8 7.03 14.31 -0.89
CA PHE A 8 6.11 13.86 -1.91
C PHE A 8 4.68 13.79 -1.37
N ASN A 9 3.78 14.56 -1.96
CA ASN A 9 2.36 14.55 -1.62
C ASN A 9 1.58 13.62 -2.56
N ALA A 10 1.32 12.39 -2.11
CA ALA A 10 0.54 11.40 -2.85
C ALA A 10 -0.92 11.84 -3.08
N GLU A 11 -1.53 12.52 -2.11
CA GLU A 11 -2.91 13.02 -2.22
C GLU A 11 -3.06 14.04 -3.34
N ALA A 12 -2.08 14.92 -3.52
CA ALA A 12 -2.08 15.86 -4.63
C ALA A 12 -2.04 15.14 -5.99
N VAL A 13 -1.33 14.02 -6.09
CA VAL A 13 -1.29 13.20 -7.32
C VAL A 13 -2.63 12.50 -7.55
N LEU A 14 -3.23 11.91 -6.52
CA LEU A 14 -4.55 11.29 -6.60
C LEU A 14 -5.63 12.30 -7.04
N ALA A 15 -5.56 13.54 -6.55
CA ALA A 15 -6.53 14.58 -6.86
C ALA A 15 -6.36 15.23 -8.24
N THR A 16 -5.14 15.23 -8.82
CA THR A 16 -4.84 16.03 -10.02
C THR A 16 -4.47 15.21 -11.25
N HIS A 17 -4.03 13.96 -11.08
CA HIS A 17 -3.56 13.17 -12.21
C HIS A 17 -4.74 12.55 -12.97
N PRO A 18 -4.82 12.68 -14.31
CA PRO A 18 -5.97 12.21 -15.10
C PRO A 18 -6.32 10.73 -14.94
N VAL A 19 -5.32 9.88 -14.63
CA VAL A 19 -5.54 8.44 -14.40
C VAL A 19 -6.49 8.14 -13.23
N PHE A 20 -6.62 9.07 -12.28
CA PHE A 20 -7.48 8.92 -11.11
C PHE A 20 -8.76 9.75 -11.20
N ALA A 21 -9.07 10.35 -12.36
CA ALA A 21 -10.19 11.28 -12.51
C ALA A 21 -11.56 10.67 -12.14
N GLU A 22 -11.72 9.35 -12.27
CA GLU A 22 -12.96 8.62 -11.93
C GLU A 22 -12.90 7.93 -10.57
N ALA A 23 -11.76 7.97 -9.87
CA ALA A 23 -11.58 7.30 -8.59
C ALA A 23 -12.13 8.17 -7.45
N THR A 24 -13.00 7.59 -6.63
CA THR A 24 -13.44 8.22 -5.37
C THR A 24 -12.42 7.96 -4.26
N ALA A 25 -12.38 8.83 -3.25
CA ALA A 25 -11.53 8.64 -2.07
C ALA A 25 -11.79 7.27 -1.42
N GLN A 26 -13.06 6.85 -1.32
CA GLN A 26 -13.44 5.57 -0.75
C GLN A 26 -12.96 4.37 -1.59
N GLN A 27 -12.90 4.49 -2.92
CA GLN A 27 -12.33 3.45 -3.78
C GLN A 27 -10.81 3.31 -3.57
N VAL A 28 -10.10 4.43 -3.38
CA VAL A 28 -8.68 4.40 -3.02
C VAL A 28 -8.48 3.72 -1.66
N ASP A 29 -9.29 4.08 -0.66
CA ASP A 29 -9.24 3.48 0.68
C ASP A 29 -9.53 1.97 0.63
N ALA A 30 -10.50 1.55 -0.17
CA ALA A 30 -10.83 0.14 -0.37
C ALA A 30 -9.67 -0.65 -0.99
N VAL A 31 -8.96 -0.07 -1.97
CA VAL A 31 -7.77 -0.70 -2.56
C VAL A 31 -6.65 -0.83 -1.53
N LEU A 32 -6.39 0.23 -0.74
CA LEU A 32 -5.39 0.18 0.33
C LEU A 32 -5.76 -0.85 1.40
N ALA A 33 -7.03 -0.91 1.81
CA ALA A 33 -7.51 -1.91 2.76
C ALA A 33 -7.33 -3.34 2.22
N GLY A 34 -7.64 -3.57 0.93
CA GLY A 34 -7.42 -4.85 0.27
C GLY A 34 -5.95 -5.25 0.21
N LEU A 35 -5.06 -4.32 -0.15
CA LEU A 35 -3.61 -4.56 -0.17
C LEU A 35 -3.04 -4.84 1.22
N ALA A 36 -3.45 -4.07 2.23
CA ALA A 36 -3.07 -4.31 3.62
C ALA A 36 -3.49 -5.72 4.06
N GLY A 37 -4.75 -6.09 3.83
CA GLY A 37 -5.27 -7.42 4.15
C GLY A 37 -4.49 -8.53 3.45
N TYR A 38 -4.26 -8.39 2.13
CA TYR A 38 -3.50 -9.35 1.33
C TYR A 38 -2.08 -9.57 1.87
N PHE A 39 -1.32 -8.49 2.10
CA PHE A 39 0.06 -8.60 2.55
C PHE A 39 0.16 -9.16 3.96
N ILE A 40 -0.70 -8.73 4.88
CA ILE A 40 -0.71 -9.25 6.25
C ILE A 40 -1.14 -10.72 6.28
N ASP A 41 -2.11 -11.11 5.46
CA ASP A 41 -2.57 -12.48 5.39
C ASP A 41 -1.47 -13.42 4.88
N VAL A 42 -0.90 -13.12 3.71
CA VAL A 42 0.12 -13.98 3.08
C VAL A 42 1.41 -14.06 3.93
N ALA A 43 1.75 -13.00 4.66
CA ALA A 43 2.94 -12.95 5.52
C ALA A 43 2.89 -13.95 6.69
N ARG A 44 1.70 -14.47 7.05
CA ARG A 44 1.53 -15.48 8.12
C ARG A 44 1.84 -16.91 7.67
N THR A 45 2.04 -17.12 6.37
CA THR A 45 2.30 -18.44 5.79
C THR A 45 3.79 -18.77 5.78
N VAL A 46 4.14 -20.04 5.60
CA VAL A 46 5.54 -20.48 5.47
C VAL A 46 6.19 -19.81 4.25
N ALA A 47 7.43 -19.35 4.40
CA ALA A 47 8.20 -18.80 3.30
C ALA A 47 8.50 -19.90 2.26
N PRO A 48 8.36 -19.63 0.95
CA PRO A 48 8.64 -20.62 -0.07
C PRO A 48 10.16 -20.83 -0.18
N VAL A 49 10.54 -22.02 -0.66
CA VAL A 49 11.94 -22.36 -0.93
C VAL A 49 12.52 -21.38 -1.94
N GLY A 50 13.72 -20.87 -1.66
CA GLY A 50 14.41 -19.88 -2.51
C GLY A 50 14.08 -18.42 -2.21
N LEU A 51 13.08 -18.12 -1.37
CA LEU A 51 12.74 -16.75 -0.97
C LEU A 51 12.49 -16.64 0.56
N PRO A 52 13.50 -16.91 1.41
CA PRO A 52 13.30 -17.00 2.86
C PRO A 52 12.88 -15.67 3.51
N THR A 53 13.19 -14.53 2.90
CA THR A 53 12.88 -13.19 3.44
C THR A 53 11.54 -12.62 2.99
N VAL A 54 10.82 -13.30 2.08
CA VAL A 54 9.62 -12.74 1.44
C VAL A 54 8.51 -12.44 2.44
N ARG A 55 8.37 -13.23 3.50
CA ARG A 55 7.33 -13.03 4.52
C ARG A 55 7.59 -11.80 5.37
N ALA A 56 8.84 -11.58 5.77
CA ALA A 56 9.24 -10.38 6.48
C ALA A 56 9.03 -9.13 5.62
N PHE A 57 9.41 -9.19 4.33
CA PHE A 57 9.15 -8.11 3.38
C PHE A 57 7.65 -7.83 3.21
N GLN A 58 6.84 -8.88 2.98
CA GLN A 58 5.38 -8.75 2.85
C GLN A 58 4.74 -8.14 4.09
N LYS A 59 5.18 -8.54 5.29
CA LYS A 59 4.74 -7.91 6.54
C LYS A 59 5.04 -6.41 6.55
N GLN A 60 6.27 -6.01 6.19
CA GLN A 60 6.65 -4.59 6.12
C GLN A 60 5.83 -3.81 5.09
N GLN A 61 5.50 -4.42 3.94
CA GLN A 61 4.59 -3.81 2.97
C GLN A 61 3.19 -3.61 3.56
N GLY A 62 2.64 -4.64 4.23
CA GLY A 62 1.35 -4.54 4.91
C GLY A 62 1.32 -3.44 5.97
N ASP A 63 2.34 -3.35 6.82
CA ASP A 63 2.47 -2.31 7.85
C ASP A 63 2.52 -0.90 7.22
N ALA A 64 3.22 -0.73 6.10
CA ALA A 64 3.28 0.54 5.37
C ALA A 64 1.91 0.93 4.77
N VAL A 65 1.20 -0.01 4.14
CA VAL A 65 -0.12 0.25 3.56
C VAL A 65 -1.14 0.58 4.65
N ILE A 66 -1.09 -0.11 5.81
CA ILE A 66 -1.93 0.22 6.97
C ILE A 66 -1.66 1.65 7.45
N LYS A 67 -0.39 2.07 7.48
CA LYS A 67 -0.04 3.44 7.87
C LYS A 67 -0.66 4.46 6.90
N TRP A 68 -0.54 4.25 5.59
CA TRP A 68 -1.16 5.14 4.59
C TRP A 68 -2.68 5.19 4.70
N LEU A 69 -3.34 4.05 4.89
CA LEU A 69 -4.79 4.02 5.08
C LEU A 69 -5.20 4.81 6.33
N LYS A 70 -4.46 4.67 7.45
CA LYS A 70 -4.70 5.45 8.67
C LYS A 70 -4.48 6.95 8.51
N GLU A 71 -3.58 7.37 7.62
CA GLU A 71 -3.33 8.79 7.34
C GLU A 71 -4.46 9.42 6.48
N ARG A 72 -5.22 8.58 5.77
CA ARG A 72 -6.33 9.00 4.88
C ARG A 72 -7.70 9.00 5.55
N LEU A 73 -7.91 8.16 6.55
CA LEU A 73 -9.14 8.06 7.35
C LEU A 73 -9.19 9.09 8.47
#